data_AF-A0A7R7A5S3-F1
#
_entry.id   AF-A0A7R7A5S3-F1
#
_cell.length_a   1.000
_cell.length_b   1.000
_cell.length_c   1.000
_cell.angle_alpha   90.00
_cell.angle_beta   90.00
_cell.angle_gamma   90.00
#
_symmetry.space_group_name_H-M   'P 1'
#
loop_
_entity.id
_entity.type
_entity.pdbx_description
1 polymer ?
#
loop_
_entity_poly.entity_id
_entity_poly.type
_entity_poly.pdbx_seq_one_letter_code
_entity_poly.pdbx_strand_id
1 'polypeptide(L)'
;MKKKSLWNSERGVELKVVGFDEYLCEYANTKLAEYAIDEGSTLIIDTHFQSKVVVEVEGNKRILGFKQARVIVTDKDEKRVAQLAPKESAKIVSIEGGKEEYKRLQALGLDIGKEITIESFLPEGEDKILKIEDEKVVHVSPTKPILVKTEEGEKQLGFMKKGETGTITLVAASHGEEEMYDEKWIKEGSIIKVLYIKDPKRMPLMVMVKETGKKHIIGEGLAEKIFVE
;
A
#
# COMPACT_ATOMS: atom_id res chain seq x y z
N MET A 1 1.77 24.57 -9.00
CA MET A 1 2.09 23.21 -8.51
C MET A 1 2.64 22.39 -9.67
N LYS A 2 3.48 21.37 -9.43
CA LYS A 2 3.90 20.45 -10.50
C LYS A 2 2.72 19.57 -10.88
N LYS A 3 2.30 19.60 -12.15
CA LYS A 3 1.32 18.66 -12.70
C LYS A 3 1.84 17.23 -12.48
N LYS A 4 1.03 16.35 -11.90
CA LYS A 4 1.35 14.93 -11.71
C LYS A 4 0.27 14.09 -12.40
N SER A 5 0.63 12.90 -12.87
CA SER A 5 -0.39 11.99 -13.39
C SER A 5 -1.32 11.52 -12.26
N LEU A 6 -2.57 11.20 -12.60
CA LEU A 6 -3.54 10.61 -11.68
C LEU A 6 -2.98 9.34 -11.03
N TRP A 7 -2.18 8.59 -11.78
CA TRP A 7 -1.42 7.44 -11.28
C TRP A 7 -0.53 7.76 -10.06
N ASN A 8 0.20 8.87 -10.12
CA ASN A 8 1.16 9.28 -9.09
C ASN A 8 0.54 10.21 -8.05
N SER A 9 -0.79 10.27 -7.98
CA SER A 9 -1.51 11.21 -7.12
C SER A 9 -1.85 10.64 -5.75
N GLU A 10 -2.09 11.54 -4.81
CA GLU A 10 -2.52 11.16 -3.46
C GLU A 10 -3.93 10.58 -3.55
N ARG A 11 -4.22 9.50 -2.80
CA ARG A 11 -5.55 8.89 -2.75
C ARG A 11 -6.41 9.57 -1.70
N GLY A 12 -7.73 9.55 -1.85
CA GLY A 12 -8.67 10.08 -0.86
C GLY A 12 -8.74 11.60 -0.77
N VAL A 13 -8.06 12.32 -1.66
CA VAL A 13 -8.12 13.77 -1.78
C VAL A 13 -8.81 14.16 -3.08
N GLU A 14 -9.33 15.39 -3.12
CA GLU A 14 -9.86 15.97 -4.35
C GLU A 14 -8.70 16.38 -5.26
N LEU A 15 -8.72 15.84 -6.48
CA LEU A 15 -7.71 16.05 -7.50
C LEU A 15 -8.37 16.70 -8.70
N LYS A 16 -7.95 17.91 -9.04
CA LYS A 16 -8.53 18.61 -10.19
C LYS A 16 -7.82 18.20 -11.46
N VAL A 17 -8.55 17.78 -12.49
CA VAL A 17 -7.97 17.48 -13.81
C VAL A 17 -7.54 18.78 -14.48
N VAL A 18 -6.25 18.88 -14.82
CA VAL A 18 -5.60 20.08 -15.40
C VAL A 18 -5.05 19.86 -16.80
N GLY A 19 -5.36 18.71 -17.38
CA GLY A 19 -4.96 18.35 -18.73
C GLY A 19 -4.85 16.85 -18.94
N PHE A 20 -4.61 16.51 -20.19
CA PHE A 20 -4.38 15.15 -20.64
C PHE A 20 -3.06 15.04 -21.41
N ASP A 21 -2.54 13.82 -21.54
CA ASP A 21 -1.38 13.53 -22.37
C ASP A 21 -1.62 13.88 -23.84
N GLU A 22 -0.63 14.48 -24.50
CA GLU A 22 -0.75 14.94 -25.90
C GLU A 22 -0.93 13.78 -26.90
N TYR A 23 -0.58 12.54 -26.50
CA TYR A 23 -0.75 11.32 -27.30
C TYR A 23 -1.93 10.47 -26.81
N LEU A 24 -3.01 11.12 -26.33
CA LEU A 24 -4.23 10.42 -25.97
C LEU A 24 -4.91 9.85 -27.23
N CYS A 25 -4.99 8.53 -27.33
CA CYS A 25 -5.60 7.87 -28.49
C CYS A 25 -7.13 8.02 -28.47
N GLU A 26 -7.77 7.81 -29.62
CA GLU A 26 -9.22 7.89 -29.78
C GLU A 26 -9.98 7.04 -28.75
N TYR A 27 -9.52 5.81 -28.50
CA TYR A 27 -10.11 4.95 -27.46
C TYR A 27 -10.10 5.59 -26.07
N ALA A 28 -8.98 6.21 -25.68
CA ALA A 28 -8.84 6.83 -24.37
C ALA A 28 -9.73 8.09 -24.27
N ASN A 29 -9.86 8.87 -25.34
CA ASN A 29 -10.76 10.03 -25.39
C ASN A 29 -12.23 9.61 -25.21
N THR A 30 -12.64 8.56 -25.92
CA THR A 30 -14.00 8.00 -25.79
C THR A 30 -14.27 7.53 -24.36
N LYS A 31 -13.29 6.87 -23.71
CA LYS A 31 -13.44 6.41 -22.32
C LYS A 31 -13.56 7.55 -21.32
N LEU A 32 -12.77 8.61 -21.47
CA LEU A 32 -12.87 9.79 -20.61
C LEU A 32 -14.26 10.45 -20.73
N ALA A 33 -14.78 10.59 -21.96
CA ALA A 33 -16.12 11.10 -22.19
C ALA A 33 -17.21 10.21 -21.58
N GLU A 34 -17.11 8.88 -21.72
CA GLU A 34 -18.02 7.92 -21.08
C GLU A 34 -18.01 8.02 -19.54
N TYR A 35 -16.86 8.34 -18.96
CA TYR A 35 -16.69 8.49 -17.51
C TYR A 35 -17.05 9.89 -17.01
N ALA A 36 -17.41 10.81 -17.91
CA ALA A 36 -17.59 12.23 -17.60
C ALA A 36 -16.36 12.84 -16.93
N ILE A 37 -15.17 12.53 -17.46
CA ILE A 37 -13.89 13.10 -17.04
C ILE A 37 -13.38 14.02 -18.14
N ASP A 38 -13.29 15.31 -17.82
CA ASP A 38 -12.79 16.38 -18.68
C ASP A 38 -11.79 17.28 -17.93
N GLU A 39 -11.17 18.23 -18.64
CA GLU A 39 -10.38 19.27 -17.97
C GLU A 39 -11.30 20.12 -17.08
N GLY A 40 -10.94 20.20 -15.79
CA GLY A 40 -11.74 20.86 -14.76
C GLY A 40 -12.51 19.91 -13.85
N SER A 41 -12.74 18.66 -14.27
CA SER A 41 -13.36 17.62 -13.44
C SER A 41 -12.60 17.38 -12.13
N THR A 42 -13.32 17.03 -11.06
CA THR A 42 -12.74 16.71 -9.76
C THR A 42 -12.82 15.21 -9.49
N LEU A 43 -11.65 14.59 -9.36
CA LEU A 43 -11.49 13.16 -9.14
C LEU A 43 -11.10 12.87 -7.69
N ILE A 44 -11.65 11.81 -7.12
CA ILE A 44 -11.23 11.26 -5.83
C ILE A 44 -10.84 9.81 -6.05
N ILE A 45 -9.54 9.48 -5.91
CA ILE A 45 -9.08 8.10 -5.97
C ILE A 45 -9.51 7.40 -4.67
N ASP A 46 -10.25 6.30 -4.80
CA ASP A 46 -10.75 5.54 -3.66
C ASP A 46 -9.58 4.91 -2.89
N THR A 47 -9.43 5.28 -1.61
CA THR A 47 -8.38 4.76 -0.71
C THR A 47 -8.53 3.27 -0.42
N HIS A 48 -9.75 2.73 -0.57
CA HIS A 48 -10.11 1.37 -0.21
C HIS A 48 -9.85 0.37 -1.34
N PHE A 49 -9.69 0.83 -2.58
CA PHE A 49 -9.53 -0.09 -3.69
C PHE A 49 -8.08 -0.57 -3.77
N GLN A 50 -7.85 -1.80 -3.29
CA GLN A 50 -6.64 -2.60 -3.54
C GLN A 50 -5.33 -1.82 -3.31
N SER A 51 -5.28 -1.02 -2.25
CA SER A 51 -4.09 -0.24 -1.91
C SER A 51 -3.51 -0.73 -0.60
N LYS A 52 -2.18 -0.82 -0.56
CA LYS A 52 -1.43 -0.98 0.69
C LYS A 52 -1.45 0.34 1.42
N VAL A 53 -1.59 0.30 2.73
CA VAL A 53 -1.59 1.49 3.58
C VAL A 53 -0.25 1.57 4.29
N VAL A 54 0.48 2.66 4.11
CA VAL A 54 1.66 2.97 4.90
C VAL A 54 1.20 3.74 6.12
N VAL A 55 1.35 3.13 7.29
CA VAL A 55 1.04 3.74 8.58
C VAL A 55 2.33 4.02 9.33
N GLU A 56 2.40 5.15 10.02
CA GLU A 56 3.42 5.41 11.02
C GLU A 56 2.85 5.15 12.40
N VAL A 57 3.56 4.33 13.19
CA VAL A 57 3.23 4.02 14.57
C VAL A 57 4.52 4.05 15.39
N GLU A 58 4.56 4.86 16.45
CA GLU A 58 5.74 5.03 17.31
C GLU A 58 7.03 5.38 16.53
N GLY A 59 6.91 6.29 15.54
CA GLY A 59 8.03 6.70 14.67
C GLY A 59 8.48 5.63 13.67
N ASN A 60 7.81 4.48 13.60
CA ASN A 60 8.12 3.40 12.69
C ASN A 60 7.08 3.29 11.58
N LYS A 61 7.54 3.22 10.34
CA LYS A 61 6.65 2.95 9.20
C LYS A 61 6.34 1.46 9.10
N ARG A 62 5.07 1.16 8.81
CA ARG A 62 4.51 -0.17 8.61
C ARG A 62 3.65 -0.18 7.35
N ILE A 63 3.78 -1.22 6.54
CA ILE A 63 2.93 -1.50 5.38
C ILE A 63 1.86 -2.49 5.82
N LEU A 64 0.61 -2.10 5.63
CA LEU A 64 -0.56 -2.95 5.82
C LEU A 64 -1.19 -3.26 4.48
N GLY A 65 -1.52 -4.54 4.24
CA GLY A 65 -2.42 -4.89 3.15
C GLY A 65 -3.84 -4.39 3.43
N PHE A 66 -4.66 -4.24 2.38
CA PHE A 66 -6.04 -3.77 2.53
C PHE A 66 -6.85 -4.58 3.55
N LYS A 67 -6.72 -5.91 3.54
CA LYS A 67 -7.40 -6.78 4.52
C LYS A 67 -7.01 -6.46 5.97
N GLN A 68 -5.74 -6.15 6.21
CA GLN A 68 -5.22 -5.83 7.55
C GLN A 68 -5.70 -4.44 7.99
N ALA A 69 -5.62 -3.45 7.08
CA ALA A 69 -6.10 -2.10 7.36
C ALA A 69 -7.63 -2.04 7.60
N ARG A 70 -8.40 -2.98 7.06
CA ARG A 70 -9.85 -3.07 7.31
C ARG A 70 -10.21 -3.61 8.68
N VAL A 71 -9.35 -4.37 9.34
CA VAL A 71 -9.72 -4.94 10.65
C VAL A 71 -9.41 -4.00 11.80
N ILE A 72 -8.66 -2.92 11.56
CA ILE A 72 -8.29 -1.95 12.59
C ILE A 72 -9.30 -0.80 12.59
N VAL A 73 -10.02 -0.62 13.69
CA VAL A 73 -11.01 0.44 13.90
C VAL A 73 -10.39 1.57 14.72
N THR A 74 -10.77 2.81 14.41
CA THR A 74 -10.20 4.02 15.00
C THR A 74 -11.25 4.87 15.72
N ASP A 75 -10.80 5.84 16.49
CA ASP A 75 -11.62 6.81 17.23
C ASP A 75 -12.29 7.87 16.36
N LYS A 76 -11.99 7.91 15.05
CA LYS A 76 -12.59 8.82 14.07
C LYS A 76 -13.88 8.22 13.54
N ASP A 77 -15.02 8.46 14.19
CA ASP A 77 -16.35 8.04 13.72
C ASP A 77 -16.42 6.55 13.33
N GLU A 78 -15.75 5.68 14.11
CA GLU A 78 -15.62 4.24 13.85
C GLU A 78 -14.99 3.89 12.48
N LYS A 79 -14.30 4.84 11.84
CA LYS A 79 -13.54 4.60 10.62
C LYS A 79 -12.47 3.55 10.87
N ARG A 80 -12.27 2.69 9.88
CA ARG A 80 -11.12 1.78 9.82
C ARG A 80 -9.90 2.48 9.24
N VAL A 81 -8.72 1.94 9.50
CA VAL A 81 -7.44 2.44 8.95
C VAL A 81 -7.47 2.55 7.42
N ALA A 82 -8.15 1.61 6.75
CA ALA A 82 -8.33 1.65 5.30
C ALA A 82 -9.14 2.87 4.78
N GLN A 83 -9.84 3.59 5.67
CA GLN A 83 -10.77 4.68 5.35
C GLN A 83 -10.25 6.07 5.72
N LEU A 84 -9.09 6.14 6.36
CA LEU A 84 -8.45 7.40 6.71
C LEU A 84 -7.82 8.05 5.47
N ALA A 85 -7.72 9.38 5.46
CA ALA A 85 -7.05 10.12 4.40
C ALA A 85 -5.52 10.15 4.62
N PRO A 86 -4.71 10.44 3.59
CA PRO A 86 -3.29 10.74 3.79
C PRO A 86 -3.11 11.86 4.81
N LYS A 87 -2.10 11.71 5.66
CA LYS A 87 -1.74 12.60 6.77
C LYS A 87 -2.79 12.67 7.89
N GLU A 88 -3.85 11.87 7.82
CA GLU A 88 -4.82 11.75 8.92
C GLU A 88 -4.23 10.87 10.03
N SER A 89 -4.32 11.35 11.27
CA SER A 89 -3.93 10.62 12.48
C SER A 89 -5.18 10.19 13.26
N ALA A 90 -5.12 9.00 13.85
CA ALA A 90 -6.20 8.44 14.64
C ALA A 90 -5.68 7.45 15.69
N LYS A 91 -6.47 7.20 16.73
CA LYS A 91 -6.16 6.23 17.77
C LYS A 91 -6.88 4.91 17.50
N ILE A 92 -6.19 3.78 17.64
CA ILE A 92 -6.80 2.45 17.48
C ILE A 92 -7.73 2.19 18.68
N VAL A 93 -9.00 1.87 18.40
CA VAL A 93 -10.00 1.56 19.44
C VAL A 93 -10.36 0.07 19.49
N SER A 94 -10.31 -0.63 18.36
CA SER A 94 -10.54 -2.07 18.30
C SER A 94 -9.85 -2.73 17.10
N ILE A 95 -9.65 -4.04 17.17
CA ILE A 95 -9.11 -4.86 16.09
C ILE A 95 -10.00 -6.09 15.91
N GLU A 96 -10.58 -6.25 14.71
CA GLU A 96 -11.63 -7.22 14.37
C GLU A 96 -11.14 -8.32 13.42
N GLY A 97 -9.85 -8.68 13.48
CA GLY A 97 -9.21 -9.66 12.59
C GLY A 97 -9.15 -11.09 13.15
N GLY A 98 -9.77 -11.34 14.30
CA GLY A 98 -9.56 -12.58 15.07
C GLY A 98 -8.21 -12.62 15.79
N LYS A 99 -8.00 -13.65 16.63
CA LYS A 99 -6.86 -13.73 17.56
C LYS A 99 -5.48 -13.71 16.87
N GLU A 100 -5.33 -14.43 15.76
CA GLU A 100 -4.04 -14.54 15.07
C GLU A 100 -3.68 -13.27 14.29
N GLU A 101 -4.66 -12.58 13.68
CA GLU A 101 -4.41 -11.27 13.07
C GLU A 101 -4.09 -10.21 14.13
N TYR A 102 -4.79 -10.23 15.26
CA TYR A 102 -4.52 -9.32 16.37
C TYR A 102 -3.07 -9.45 16.87
N LYS A 103 -2.59 -10.68 17.09
CA LYS A 103 -1.18 -10.92 17.47
C LYS A 103 -0.21 -10.38 16.43
N ARG A 104 -0.47 -10.58 15.13
CA ARG A 104 0.40 -10.09 14.05
C ARG A 104 0.47 -8.57 14.02
N LEU A 105 -0.66 -7.89 14.18
CA LEU A 105 -0.72 -6.44 14.25
C LEU A 105 -0.01 -5.91 15.50
N GLN A 106 -0.23 -6.54 16.66
CA GLN A 106 0.45 -6.19 17.90
C GLN A 106 1.97 -6.32 17.77
N ALA A 107 2.47 -7.37 17.11
CA ALA A 107 3.88 -7.58 16.85
C ALA A 107 4.50 -6.48 15.94
N LEU A 108 3.68 -5.76 15.17
CA LEU A 108 4.09 -4.59 14.40
C LEU A 108 4.03 -3.27 15.19
N GLY A 109 3.60 -3.30 16.44
CA GLY A 109 3.34 -2.12 17.28
C GLY A 109 1.92 -1.56 17.13
N LEU A 110 1.03 -2.25 16.41
CA LEU A 110 -0.36 -1.82 16.20
C LEU A 110 -1.27 -2.50 17.24
N ASP A 111 -1.55 -1.77 18.32
CA ASP A 111 -2.38 -2.26 19.42
C ASP A 111 -3.43 -1.22 19.82
N ILE A 112 -4.44 -1.67 20.57
CA ILE A 112 -5.49 -0.81 21.11
C ILE A 112 -4.86 0.31 21.94
N GLY A 113 -5.28 1.53 21.63
CA GLY A 113 -4.79 2.75 22.27
C GLY A 113 -3.57 3.38 21.61
N LYS A 114 -2.95 2.75 20.60
CA LYS A 114 -1.85 3.36 19.84
C LYS A 114 -2.37 4.40 18.86
N GLU A 115 -1.63 5.49 18.72
CA GLU A 115 -1.85 6.49 17.68
C GLU A 115 -1.11 6.08 16.41
N ILE A 116 -1.78 6.25 15.28
CA ILE A 116 -1.24 5.98 13.95
C ILE A 116 -1.44 7.19 13.05
N THR A 117 -0.55 7.38 12.09
CA THR A 117 -0.70 8.38 11.02
C THR A 117 -0.63 7.71 9.66
N ILE A 118 -1.56 8.03 8.76
CA ILE A 118 -1.49 7.53 7.38
C ILE A 118 -0.46 8.33 6.61
N GLU A 119 0.67 7.72 6.27
CA GLU A 119 1.71 8.39 5.49
C GLU A 119 1.33 8.46 4.02
N SER A 120 0.90 7.32 3.47
CA SER A 120 0.55 7.21 2.06
C SER A 120 -0.22 5.93 1.80
N PHE A 121 -0.88 5.90 0.64
CA PHE A 121 -1.38 4.68 0.05
C PHE A 121 -0.46 4.29 -1.10
N LEU A 122 -0.16 3.00 -1.24
CA LEU A 122 0.62 2.45 -2.35
C LEU A 122 -0.29 1.50 -3.15
N PRO A 123 -0.13 1.39 -4.48
CA PRO A 123 -0.81 0.34 -5.24
C PRO A 123 -0.57 -1.03 -4.60
N GLU A 124 -1.48 -2.00 -4.75
CA GLU A 124 -1.21 -3.40 -4.41
C GLU A 124 -0.13 -3.98 -5.36
N GLY A 125 1.12 -3.59 -5.14
CA GLY A 125 2.24 -4.00 -5.99
C GLY A 125 3.51 -4.16 -5.19
N GLU A 126 4.39 -4.99 -5.74
CA GLU A 126 5.78 -5.22 -5.36
C GLU A 126 6.05 -6.39 -4.43
N ASP A 127 5.74 -7.59 -4.90
CA ASP A 127 6.48 -8.76 -4.44
C ASP A 127 7.99 -8.54 -4.62
N LYS A 128 8.75 -8.92 -3.59
CA LYS A 128 10.21 -8.87 -3.61
C LYS A 128 10.75 -10.26 -3.92
N ILE A 129 11.77 -10.30 -4.77
CA ILE A 129 12.61 -11.48 -4.94
C ILE A 129 13.82 -11.31 -4.03
N LEU A 130 13.94 -12.21 -3.07
CA LEU A 130 15.00 -12.22 -2.07
C LEU A 130 15.99 -13.33 -2.38
N LYS A 131 17.26 -13.06 -2.16
CA LYS A 131 18.25 -14.08 -1.85
C LYS A 131 18.21 -14.29 -0.34
N ILE A 132 18.08 -15.53 0.12
CA ILE A 132 18.22 -15.92 1.52
C ILE A 132 19.49 -16.73 1.63
N GLU A 133 20.37 -16.27 2.52
CA GLU A 133 21.76 -16.67 2.58
C GLU A 133 22.42 -16.55 1.19
N ASP A 134 23.35 -17.46 0.87
CA ASP A 134 24.01 -17.49 -0.44
C ASP A 134 23.37 -18.44 -1.47
N GLU A 135 22.23 -19.04 -1.15
CA GLU A 135 21.73 -20.21 -1.90
C GLU A 135 20.31 -20.04 -2.45
N LYS A 136 19.38 -19.49 -1.67
CA LYS A 136 17.95 -19.64 -1.97
C LYS A 136 17.34 -18.37 -2.51
N VAL A 137 16.61 -18.47 -3.62
CA VAL A 137 15.86 -17.35 -4.20
C VAL A 137 14.37 -17.55 -3.95
N VAL A 138 13.74 -16.62 -3.23
CA VAL A 138 12.33 -16.72 -2.86
C VAL A 138 11.55 -15.46 -3.20
N HIS A 139 10.26 -15.65 -3.43
CA HIS A 139 9.31 -14.58 -3.68
C HIS A 139 8.47 -14.31 -2.42
N VAL A 140 8.43 -13.04 -1.99
CA VAL A 140 7.75 -12.62 -0.76
C VAL A 140 6.95 -11.35 -1.01
N SER A 141 5.69 -11.35 -0.57
CA SER A 141 4.84 -10.16 -0.59
C SER A 141 5.34 -9.11 0.41
N PRO A 142 5.31 -7.81 0.08
CA PRO A 142 5.89 -6.76 0.91
C PRO A 142 4.99 -6.36 2.09
N THR A 143 3.75 -6.88 2.15
CA THR A 143 2.81 -6.63 3.28
C THR A 143 2.92 -7.68 4.37
N LYS A 144 3.83 -8.66 4.22
CA LYS A 144 4.03 -9.64 5.27
C LYS A 144 4.71 -8.96 6.47
N PRO A 145 4.25 -9.22 7.70
CA PRO A 145 4.78 -8.63 8.93
C PRO A 145 6.13 -9.28 9.30
N ILE A 146 7.13 -9.09 8.45
CA ILE A 146 8.51 -9.57 8.63
C ILE A 146 9.37 -8.34 8.91
N LEU A 147 10.05 -8.32 10.06
CA LEU A 147 11.01 -7.27 10.41
C LEU A 147 12.42 -7.71 10.08
N VAL A 148 13.22 -6.75 9.63
CA VAL A 148 14.58 -6.96 9.17
C VAL A 148 15.45 -5.84 9.73
N LYS A 149 16.55 -6.23 10.38
CA LYS A 149 17.60 -5.31 10.81
C LYS A 149 18.57 -5.09 9.66
N THR A 150 18.72 -3.83 9.27
CA THR A 150 19.65 -3.34 8.23
C THR A 150 20.64 -2.37 8.88
N GLU A 151 21.63 -1.89 8.12
CA GLU A 151 22.54 -0.83 8.55
C GLU A 151 21.79 0.47 8.89
N GLU A 152 20.69 0.78 8.19
CA GLU A 152 19.85 1.96 8.43
C GLU A 152 18.91 1.80 9.64
N GLY A 153 18.88 0.62 10.28
CA GLY A 153 17.96 0.31 11.38
C GLY A 153 17.00 -0.84 11.06
N GLU A 154 16.04 -1.06 11.96
CA GLU A 154 15.01 -2.08 11.77
C GLU A 154 13.84 -1.53 10.96
N LYS A 155 13.43 -2.27 9.95
CA LYS A 155 12.28 -1.93 9.11
C LYS A 155 11.56 -3.19 8.68
N GLN A 156 10.31 -3.07 8.23
CA GLN A 156 9.66 -4.20 7.58
C GLN A 156 10.35 -4.52 6.24
N LEU A 157 10.37 -5.81 5.88
CA LEU A 157 10.90 -6.32 4.62
C LEU A 157 10.43 -5.48 3.42
N GLY A 158 9.15 -5.07 3.41
CA GLY A 158 8.55 -4.27 2.35
C GLY A 158 9.27 -2.95 2.05
N PHE A 159 9.97 -2.36 3.03
CA PHE A 159 10.72 -1.12 2.87
C PHE A 159 12.18 -1.31 2.45
N MET A 160 12.66 -2.56 2.32
CA MET A 160 14.02 -2.79 1.83
C MET A 160 14.15 -2.41 0.36
N LYS A 161 15.27 -1.74 0.02
CA LYS A 161 15.65 -1.29 -1.31
C LYS A 161 16.31 -2.42 -2.09
N LYS A 162 16.30 -2.34 -3.43
CA LYS A 162 17.05 -3.28 -4.27
C LYS A 162 18.53 -3.26 -3.91
N GLY A 163 19.12 -4.43 -3.74
CA GLY A 163 20.52 -4.62 -3.35
C GLY A 163 20.78 -4.56 -1.85
N GLU A 164 19.82 -4.10 -1.05
CA GLU A 164 19.94 -3.99 0.40
C GLU A 164 19.96 -5.39 1.05
N THR A 165 20.79 -5.52 2.08
CA THR A 165 20.96 -6.74 2.88
C THR A 165 20.49 -6.47 4.30
N GLY A 166 19.96 -7.50 4.97
CA GLY A 166 19.63 -7.42 6.39
C GLY A 166 19.39 -8.80 7.01
N THR A 167 19.22 -8.81 8.33
CA THR A 167 18.93 -10.03 9.10
C THR A 167 17.48 -10.00 9.57
N ILE A 168 16.74 -11.07 9.33
CA ILE A 168 15.35 -11.20 9.80
C ILE A 168 15.36 -11.21 11.33
N THR A 169 14.64 -10.27 11.94
CA THR A 169 14.51 -10.15 13.41
C THR A 169 13.16 -10.64 13.93
N LEU A 170 12.14 -10.70 13.07
CA LEU A 170 10.82 -11.18 13.44
C LEU A 170 10.09 -11.75 12.21
N VAL A 171 9.39 -12.87 12.39
CA VAL A 171 8.43 -13.41 11.40
C VAL A 171 7.07 -13.60 12.07
N ALA A 172 6.16 -12.63 11.92
CA ALA A 172 4.82 -12.73 12.51
C ALA A 172 3.87 -13.54 11.59
N ALA A 173 3.93 -14.87 11.69
CA ALA A 173 3.11 -15.79 10.92
C ALA A 173 1.82 -16.20 11.65
N SER A 174 0.77 -16.57 10.92
CA SER A 174 -0.35 -17.36 11.49
C SER A 174 -0.10 -18.86 11.38
N HIS A 175 -0.85 -19.66 12.14
CA HIS A 175 -0.86 -21.11 11.99
C HIS A 175 -1.07 -21.52 10.52
N GLY A 176 -0.16 -22.35 9.99
CA GLY A 176 -0.11 -22.75 8.58
C GLY A 176 0.73 -21.86 7.65
N GLU A 177 0.99 -20.59 8.00
CA GLU A 177 2.00 -19.77 7.29
C GLU A 177 3.43 -20.07 7.75
N GLU A 178 3.59 -20.57 8.98
CA GLU A 178 4.88 -20.96 9.56
C GLU A 178 5.61 -21.98 8.69
N GLU A 179 4.91 -23.06 8.29
CA GLU A 179 5.45 -24.09 7.39
C GLU A 179 5.86 -23.49 6.04
N MET A 180 5.02 -22.64 5.44
CA MET A 180 5.35 -21.95 4.19
C MET A 180 6.60 -21.06 4.33
N TYR A 181 6.79 -20.39 5.46
CA TYR A 181 7.98 -19.58 5.71
C TYR A 181 9.21 -20.44 5.94
N ASP A 182 9.10 -21.52 6.71
CA ASP A 182 10.21 -22.45 6.93
C ASP A 182 10.63 -23.13 5.62
N GLU A 183 9.69 -23.56 4.78
CA GLU A 183 9.95 -24.07 3.43
C GLU A 183 10.67 -23.06 2.55
N LYS A 184 10.51 -21.76 2.81
CA LYS A 184 11.21 -20.66 2.11
C LYS A 184 12.47 -20.21 2.83
N TRP A 185 12.81 -20.78 3.98
CA TRP A 185 13.91 -20.37 4.86
C TRP A 185 13.76 -18.95 5.41
N ILE A 186 12.52 -18.46 5.50
CA ILE A 186 12.19 -17.16 6.09
C ILE A 186 12.01 -17.39 7.59
N LYS A 187 13.10 -17.24 8.34
CA LYS A 187 13.11 -17.39 9.81
C LYS A 187 14.03 -16.38 10.45
N GLU A 188 13.81 -16.10 11.73
CA GLU A 188 14.66 -15.22 12.52
C GLU A 188 16.12 -15.66 12.44
N GLY A 189 17.02 -14.68 12.34
CA GLY A 189 18.46 -14.88 12.16
C GLY A 189 18.91 -15.07 10.71
N SER A 190 18.00 -15.32 9.76
CA SER A 190 18.39 -15.51 8.35
C SER A 190 18.84 -14.19 7.73
N ILE A 191 19.93 -14.23 6.96
CA ILE A 191 20.44 -13.13 6.17
C ILE A 191 19.72 -13.11 4.83
N ILE A 192 19.25 -11.93 4.44
CA ILE A 192 18.54 -11.75 3.17
C ILE A 192 19.13 -10.60 2.37
N LYS A 193 19.01 -10.69 1.05
CA LYS A 193 19.34 -9.61 0.11
C LYS A 193 18.21 -9.43 -0.90
N VAL A 194 17.75 -8.20 -1.10
CA VAL A 194 16.74 -7.91 -2.12
C VAL A 194 17.41 -7.93 -3.50
N LEU A 195 17.12 -8.95 -4.31
CA LEU A 195 17.66 -9.04 -5.67
C LEU A 195 16.86 -8.18 -6.64
N TYR A 196 15.54 -8.21 -6.48
CA TYR A 196 14.62 -7.55 -7.38
C TYR A 196 13.36 -7.12 -6.65
N ILE A 197 12.84 -5.97 -7.04
CA ILE A 197 11.55 -5.45 -6.63
C ILE A 197 10.70 -5.48 -7.90
N LYS A 198 9.61 -6.26 -7.89
CA LYS A 198 8.77 -6.39 -9.07
C LYS A 198 8.08 -5.07 -9.37
N ASP A 199 8.45 -4.48 -10.51
CA ASP A 199 7.86 -3.27 -11.09
C ASP A 199 6.31 -3.36 -11.02
N PRO A 200 5.62 -2.40 -10.38
CA PRO A 200 4.21 -2.46 -9.97
C PRO A 200 3.16 -2.48 -11.09
N LYS A 201 3.56 -2.70 -12.34
CA LYS A 201 2.72 -2.45 -13.51
C LYS A 201 1.40 -3.23 -13.47
N ARG A 202 0.30 -2.45 -13.56
CA ARG A 202 -1.07 -2.82 -14.02
C ARG A 202 -2.16 -3.11 -12.98
N MET A 203 -2.24 -2.40 -11.86
CA MET A 203 -3.50 -2.40 -11.09
C MET A 203 -4.34 -1.17 -11.41
N PRO A 204 -5.62 -1.33 -11.78
CA PRO A 204 -6.47 -0.18 -12.06
C PRO A 204 -6.81 0.59 -10.78
N LEU A 205 -7.00 1.90 -10.90
CA LEU A 205 -7.48 2.77 -9.84
C LEU A 205 -9.01 2.81 -9.85
N MET A 206 -9.65 2.75 -8.68
CA MET A 206 -11.05 3.14 -8.56
C MET A 206 -11.11 4.64 -8.31
N VAL A 207 -11.84 5.37 -9.15
CA VAL A 207 -11.93 6.84 -9.09
C VAL A 207 -13.38 7.26 -9.07
N MET A 208 -13.74 8.13 -8.14
CA MET A 208 -15.02 8.81 -8.10
C MET A 208 -14.91 10.14 -8.83
N VAL A 209 -15.86 10.42 -9.72
CA VAL A 209 -16.03 11.74 -10.35
C VAL A 209 -17.01 12.53 -9.49
N LYS A 210 -16.54 13.58 -8.82
CA LYS A 210 -17.29 14.29 -7.78
C LYS A 210 -18.59 14.88 -8.31
N GLU A 211 -18.56 15.40 -9.53
CA GLU A 211 -19.68 16.05 -10.19
C GLU A 211 -20.85 15.10 -10.47
N THR A 212 -20.56 13.81 -10.67
CA THR A 212 -21.57 12.78 -11.00
C THR A 212 -21.81 11.80 -9.86
N GLY A 213 -20.90 11.73 -8.88
CA GLY A 213 -20.88 10.70 -7.84
C GLY A 213 -20.57 9.29 -8.35
N LYS A 214 -20.31 9.10 -9.66
CA LYS A 214 -20.05 7.78 -10.24
C LYS A 214 -18.62 7.33 -9.96
N LYS A 215 -18.46 6.02 -9.77
CA LYS A 215 -17.16 5.36 -9.61
C LYS A 215 -16.76 4.64 -10.89
N HIS A 216 -15.51 4.79 -11.29
CA HIS A 216 -14.95 4.22 -12.50
C HIS A 216 -13.62 3.53 -12.20
N ILE A 217 -13.39 2.40 -12.88
CA ILE A 217 -12.11 1.69 -12.84
C ILE A 217 -11.24 2.25 -13.97
N ILE A 218 -10.17 2.97 -13.60
CA ILE A 218 -9.21 3.57 -14.52
C ILE A 218 -7.96 2.70 -14.56
N GLY A 219 -7.72 2.04 -15.69
CA GLY A 219 -6.49 1.27 -15.91
C GLY A 219 -5.24 2.14 -15.98
N GLU A 220 -4.07 1.54 -15.74
CA GLU A 220 -2.74 2.19 -15.77
C GLU A 220 -2.56 3.14 -16.97
N GLY A 221 -2.75 2.62 -18.19
CA GLY A 221 -2.51 3.39 -19.41
C GLY A 221 -3.41 4.63 -19.57
N LEU A 222 -4.56 4.68 -18.87
CA LEU A 222 -5.40 5.87 -18.82
C LEU A 222 -5.01 6.77 -17.63
N ALA A 223 -4.72 6.17 -16.46
CA ALA A 223 -4.31 6.91 -15.26
C ALA A 223 -2.99 7.67 -15.42
N GLU A 224 -2.06 7.18 -16.24
CA GLU A 224 -0.82 7.90 -16.57
C GLU A 224 -1.07 9.14 -17.44
N LYS A 225 -2.17 9.15 -18.19
CA LYS A 225 -2.50 10.18 -19.19
C LYS A 225 -3.45 11.26 -18.70
N ILE A 226 -3.95 11.15 -17.48
CA ILE A 226 -4.76 12.17 -16.82
C ILE A 226 -3.84 12.96 -15.89
N PHE A 227 -3.70 14.27 -16.09
CA PHE A 227 -2.90 15.12 -15.20
C PHE A 227 -3.79 15.85 -14.22
N VAL A 228 -3.35 15.87 -12.96
CA VAL A 228 -4.08 16.49 -11.86
C VAL A 228 -3.19 17.38 -10.98
N GLU A 229 -3.84 18.25 -10.20
CA GLU A 229 -3.23 19.03 -9.12
C GLU A 229 -3.99 18.89 -7.80
#